data_AF-A0A954V1H9-F1
#
_entry.id   AF-A0A954V1H9-F1
#
_cell.length_a   1.000
_cell.length_b   1.000
_cell.length_c   1.000
_cell.angle_alpha   90.00
_cell.angle_beta   90.00
_cell.angle_gamma   90.00
#
_symmetry.space_group_name_H-M   'P 1'
#
loop_
_entity.id
_entity.type
_entity.pdbx_description
1 polymer ?
#
loop_
_entity_poly.entity_id
_entity_poly.type
_entity_poly.pdbx_seq_one_letter_code
_entity_poly.pdbx_strand_id
1 'polypeptide(L)'
;MLETAGMLVTQTGAEALLVLIDGPTDWDKLRQSIPAAVEQVIVAADLEEDLEGAAARGLLPLPLNKEKSPLLERLQNALLESVADGFLKANGDVIAVYSGFEYQKIDSISHIRLDDRLRRLTTRDLQRLESSVPLKSLKTVIDLASQIGREGREGKKVGTIFVVGDTRRVMQHCKDSGFDPLRGYKREMRSLFDAKVRDDVKEIAQMDGAF
;
A
#
# COMPACT_ATOMS: atom_id res chain seq x y z
N MET A 1 -16.44 -23.43 -9.36
CA MET A 1 -16.10 -22.22 -8.58
C MET A 1 -15.34 -21.20 -9.43
N LEU A 2 -14.17 -21.53 -10.00
CA LEU A 2 -13.42 -20.60 -10.85
C LEU A 2 -14.22 -20.07 -12.05
N GLU A 3 -14.92 -20.95 -12.78
CA GLU A 3 -15.78 -20.56 -13.89
C GLU A 3 -16.88 -19.58 -13.44
N THR A 4 -17.57 -19.92 -12.35
CA THR A 4 -18.62 -19.08 -11.74
C THR A 4 -18.09 -17.71 -11.32
N ALA A 5 -16.90 -17.67 -10.70
CA ALA A 5 -16.27 -16.42 -10.29
C ALA A 5 -15.87 -15.57 -11.51
N GLY A 6 -15.36 -16.20 -12.56
CA GLY A 6 -15.06 -15.50 -13.81
C GLY A 6 -16.30 -14.97 -14.52
N MET A 7 -17.42 -15.71 -14.47
CA MET A 7 -18.72 -15.17 -14.92
C MET A 7 -19.15 -13.96 -14.09
N LEU A 8 -18.97 -14.00 -12.76
CA LEU A 8 -19.28 -12.86 -11.89
C LEU A 8 -18.46 -11.63 -12.28
N VAL A 9 -17.16 -11.79 -12.60
CA VAL A 9 -16.34 -10.66 -13.10
C VAL A 9 -16.99 -10.00 -14.31
N THR A 10 -17.39 -10.79 -15.31
CA THR A 10 -18.03 -10.25 -16.52
C THR A 10 -19.40 -9.63 -16.25
N GLN A 11 -20.16 -10.15 -15.29
CA GLN A 11 -21.51 -9.67 -14.96
C GLN A 11 -21.49 -8.39 -14.10
N THR A 12 -20.54 -8.28 -13.17
CA THR A 12 -20.43 -7.10 -12.30
C THR A 12 -19.58 -6.00 -12.92
N GLY A 13 -18.83 -6.30 -13.98
CA GLY A 13 -17.84 -5.38 -14.55
C GLY A 13 -16.65 -5.18 -13.62
N ALA A 14 -16.35 -6.17 -12.77
CA ALA A 14 -15.15 -6.13 -11.93
C ALA A 14 -13.90 -6.10 -12.82
N GLU A 15 -12.85 -5.45 -12.31
CA GLU A 15 -11.63 -5.19 -13.05
C GLU A 15 -10.78 -6.46 -13.22
N ALA A 16 -10.74 -7.31 -12.18
CA ALA A 16 -9.99 -8.56 -12.21
C ALA A 16 -10.65 -9.69 -11.40
N LEU A 17 -10.17 -10.90 -11.65
CA LEU A 17 -10.33 -12.07 -10.79
C LEU A 17 -9.06 -12.27 -9.97
N LEU A 18 -9.16 -12.23 -8.64
CA LEU A 18 -8.08 -12.59 -7.73
C LEU A 18 -8.26 -14.01 -7.21
N VAL A 19 -7.27 -14.87 -7.41
CA VAL A 19 -7.26 -16.26 -6.95
C VAL A 19 -6.17 -16.40 -5.90
N LEU A 20 -6.55 -16.61 -4.65
CA LEU A 20 -5.61 -16.94 -3.59
C LEU A 20 -5.44 -18.46 -3.54
N ILE A 21 -4.21 -18.93 -3.73
CA ILE A 21 -3.86 -20.35 -3.74
C ILE A 21 -3.06 -20.72 -2.48
N ASP A 22 -3.16 -21.98 -2.08
CA ASP A 22 -2.51 -22.55 -0.89
C ASP A 22 -1.46 -23.62 -1.26
N GLY A 23 -0.80 -23.44 -2.41
CA GLY A 23 0.27 -24.33 -2.88
C GLY A 23 0.35 -24.48 -4.40
N PRO A 24 1.13 -25.48 -4.86
CA PRO A 24 1.39 -25.71 -6.28
C PRO A 24 0.11 -25.91 -7.08
N THR A 25 0.03 -25.27 -8.24
CA THR A 25 -1.19 -25.22 -9.05
C THR A 25 -0.90 -25.56 -10.52
N ASP A 26 -1.81 -26.32 -11.14
CA ASP A 26 -1.83 -26.52 -12.59
C ASP A 26 -2.40 -25.27 -13.27
N TRP A 27 -1.51 -24.43 -13.80
CA TRP A 27 -1.87 -23.15 -14.44
C TRP A 27 -2.72 -23.31 -15.69
N ASP A 28 -2.48 -24.36 -16.47
CA ASP A 28 -3.21 -24.61 -17.70
C ASP A 28 -4.66 -24.96 -17.37
N LYS A 29 -4.88 -25.82 -16.38
CA LYS A 29 -6.22 -26.15 -15.88
C LYS A 29 -6.91 -24.96 -15.21
N LEU A 30 -6.18 -24.17 -14.41
CA LEU A 30 -6.72 -22.97 -13.78
C LEU A 30 -7.20 -21.97 -14.84
N ARG A 31 -6.37 -21.67 -15.85
CA ARG A 31 -6.70 -20.71 -16.89
C ARG A 31 -7.87 -21.19 -17.76
N GLN A 32 -7.93 -22.48 -18.10
CA GLN A 32 -9.04 -23.08 -18.85
C GLN A 32 -10.37 -23.03 -18.09
N SER A 33 -10.32 -23.07 -16.76
CA SER A 33 -11.51 -23.00 -15.90
C SER A 33 -12.08 -21.58 -15.80
N ILE A 34 -11.37 -20.55 -16.28
CA ILE A 34 -11.77 -19.15 -16.22
C ILE A 34 -12.21 -18.72 -17.63
N PRO A 35 -13.37 -18.05 -17.79
CA PRO A 35 -13.81 -17.53 -19.08
C PRO A 35 -12.74 -16.69 -19.77
N ALA A 36 -12.60 -16.84 -21.09
CA ALA A 36 -11.60 -16.11 -21.87
C ALA A 36 -11.78 -14.58 -21.80
N ALA A 37 -13.01 -14.11 -21.57
CA ALA A 37 -13.35 -12.69 -21.40
C ALA A 37 -12.76 -12.05 -20.14
N VAL A 38 -12.33 -12.84 -19.16
CA VAL A 38 -11.59 -12.34 -18.00
C VAL A 38 -10.10 -12.28 -18.38
N GLU A 39 -9.64 -11.07 -18.70
CA GLU A 39 -8.26 -10.82 -19.11
C GLU A 39 -7.32 -10.69 -17.91
N GLN A 40 -7.76 -9.98 -16.87
CA GLN A 40 -6.97 -9.78 -15.66
C GLN A 40 -7.28 -10.88 -14.62
N VAL A 41 -6.35 -11.84 -14.52
CA VAL A 41 -6.39 -12.88 -13.49
C VAL A 41 -5.14 -12.78 -12.64
N ILE A 42 -5.32 -12.36 -11.39
CA ILE A 42 -4.27 -12.24 -10.39
C ILE A 42 -4.23 -13.54 -9.60
N VAL A 43 -3.06 -14.15 -9.51
CA VAL A 43 -2.84 -15.37 -8.71
C VAL A 43 -1.89 -15.05 -7.56
N ALA A 44 -2.41 -15.12 -6.35
CA ALA A 44 -1.68 -14.78 -5.13
C ALA A 44 -1.34 -16.04 -4.34
N ALA A 45 -0.08 -16.17 -3.92
CA ALA A 45 0.41 -17.27 -3.10
C ALA A 45 1.40 -16.74 -2.07
N ASP A 46 1.62 -17.48 -0.98
CA ASP A 46 2.58 -17.02 0.03
C ASP A 46 4.03 -17.22 -0.42
N LEU A 47 4.30 -18.30 -1.15
CA LEU A 47 5.62 -18.66 -1.65
C LEU A 47 5.77 -18.29 -3.13
N GLU A 48 6.92 -17.76 -3.50
CA GLU A 48 7.21 -17.41 -4.90
C GLU A 48 7.36 -18.65 -5.79
N GLU A 49 7.86 -19.76 -5.25
CA GLU A 49 7.95 -21.06 -5.94
C GLU A 49 6.57 -21.57 -6.39
N ASP A 50 5.52 -21.31 -5.61
CA ASP A 50 4.15 -21.70 -5.94
C ASP A 50 3.55 -20.88 -7.08
N LEU A 51 4.24 -19.85 -7.57
CA LEU A 51 3.83 -18.98 -8.68
C LEU A 51 4.64 -19.20 -9.95
N GLU A 52 5.65 -20.07 -9.92
CA GLU A 52 6.51 -20.34 -11.07
C GLU A 52 5.70 -20.84 -12.27
N GLY A 53 5.90 -20.20 -13.42
CA GLY A 53 5.21 -20.54 -14.67
C GLY A 53 3.84 -19.89 -14.86
N ALA A 54 3.25 -19.26 -13.83
CA ALA A 54 1.94 -18.58 -13.94
C ALA A 54 1.95 -17.47 -15.02
N ALA A 55 2.98 -16.62 -15.01
CA ALA A 55 3.13 -15.52 -15.97
C ALA A 55 3.17 -16.00 -17.43
N ALA A 56 3.77 -17.16 -17.69
CA ALA A 56 3.84 -17.74 -19.04
C ALA A 56 2.44 -18.16 -19.57
N ARG A 57 1.42 -18.24 -18.72
CA ARG A 57 0.02 -18.51 -19.07
C ARG A 57 -0.85 -17.24 -19.10
N GLY A 58 -0.24 -16.06 -19.03
CA GLY A 58 -0.96 -14.79 -19.02
C GLY A 58 -1.66 -14.49 -17.69
N LEU A 59 -1.24 -15.13 -16.60
CA LEU A 59 -1.68 -14.81 -15.25
C LEU A 59 -0.75 -13.75 -14.64
N LEU A 60 -1.25 -13.00 -13.66
CA LEU A 60 -0.49 -11.99 -12.92
C LEU A 60 -0.06 -12.58 -11.55
N PRO A 61 1.17 -13.10 -11.40
CA PRO A 61 1.63 -13.68 -10.15
C PRO A 61 1.85 -12.60 -9.08
N LEU A 62 1.45 -12.89 -7.85
CA LEU A 62 1.53 -11.98 -6.71
C LEU A 62 2.04 -12.71 -5.44
N PRO A 63 3.34 -12.67 -5.14
CA PRO A 63 3.89 -13.29 -3.94
C PRO A 63 3.52 -12.48 -2.69
N LEU A 64 3.04 -13.14 -1.63
CA LEU A 64 2.59 -12.49 -0.41
C LEU A 64 3.62 -12.54 0.72
N ASN A 65 4.43 -13.60 0.82
CA ASN A 65 5.35 -13.86 1.95
C ASN A 65 4.62 -13.88 3.30
N LYS A 66 3.49 -14.60 3.39
CA LYS A 66 2.51 -14.56 4.49
C LYS A 66 2.06 -15.95 4.98
N GLU A 67 2.91 -16.99 4.93
CA GLU A 67 2.50 -18.39 5.19
C GLU A 67 1.84 -18.63 6.56
N LYS A 68 2.16 -17.79 7.56
CA LYS A 68 1.62 -17.90 8.93
C LYS A 68 0.47 -16.94 9.23
N SER A 69 0.07 -16.13 8.27
CA SER A 69 -0.97 -15.12 8.47
C SER A 69 -2.36 -15.71 8.26
N PRO A 70 -3.37 -15.26 9.01
CA PRO A 70 -4.76 -15.64 8.78
C PRO A 70 -5.21 -15.28 7.35
N LEU A 71 -6.18 -16.03 6.82
CA LEU A 71 -6.76 -15.84 5.48
C LEU A 71 -7.15 -14.38 5.19
N LEU A 72 -7.82 -13.72 6.14
CA LEU A 72 -8.25 -12.33 5.96
C LEU A 72 -7.04 -11.38 5.78
N GLU A 73 -5.95 -11.62 6.52
CA GLU A 73 -4.73 -10.82 6.39
C GLU A 73 -4.05 -11.09 5.03
N ARG A 74 -4.00 -12.37 4.60
CA ARG A 74 -3.47 -12.76 3.27
C ARG A 74 -4.26 -12.08 2.15
N LEU A 75 -5.59 -12.09 2.22
CA LEU A 75 -6.48 -11.40 1.27
C LEU A 75 -6.24 -9.88 1.28
N GLN A 76 -6.19 -9.25 2.45
CA GLN A 76 -5.90 -7.82 2.57
C GLN A 76 -4.55 -7.46 1.94
N ASN A 77 -3.52 -8.26 2.20
CA ASN A 77 -2.20 -8.07 1.61
C ASN A 77 -2.23 -8.24 0.09
N ALA A 78 -2.93 -9.27 -0.41
CA ALA A 78 -3.06 -9.51 -1.85
C ALA A 78 -3.76 -8.32 -2.56
N LEU A 79 -4.79 -7.73 -1.96
CA LEU A 79 -5.42 -6.53 -2.51
C LEU A 79 -4.48 -5.32 -2.53
N LEU A 80 -3.74 -5.09 -1.45
CA LEU A 80 -2.77 -4.00 -1.35
C LEU A 80 -1.65 -4.13 -2.40
N GLU A 81 -1.05 -5.32 -2.50
CA GLU A 81 0.02 -5.60 -3.45
C GLU A 81 -0.49 -5.53 -4.90
N SER A 82 -1.72 -5.99 -5.16
CA SER A 82 -2.35 -5.86 -6.48
C SER A 82 -2.51 -4.40 -6.92
N VAL A 83 -2.86 -3.51 -5.99
CA VAL A 83 -2.93 -2.06 -6.27
C VAL A 83 -1.52 -1.49 -6.46
N ALA A 84 -0.57 -1.87 -5.60
CA ALA A 84 0.80 -1.37 -5.66
C ALA A 84 1.54 -1.75 -6.95
N ASP A 85 1.31 -2.96 -7.47
CA ASP A 85 1.87 -3.44 -8.74
C ASP A 85 1.05 -2.99 -9.96
N GLY A 86 -0.03 -2.24 -9.75
CA GLY A 86 -0.85 -1.65 -10.81
C GLY A 86 -1.77 -2.66 -11.51
N PHE A 87 -1.98 -3.84 -10.91
CA PHE A 87 -2.92 -4.83 -11.40
C PHE A 87 -4.37 -4.42 -11.13
N LEU A 88 -4.60 -3.69 -10.03
CA LEU A 88 -5.91 -3.14 -9.66
C LEU A 88 -5.85 -1.62 -9.49
N LYS A 89 -6.94 -0.92 -9.84
CA LYS A 89 -7.12 0.47 -9.44
C LYS A 89 -7.47 0.56 -7.97
N ALA A 90 -7.04 1.64 -7.31
CA ALA A 90 -7.33 1.88 -5.89
C ALA A 90 -8.84 2.00 -5.57
N ASN A 91 -9.67 2.34 -6.56
CA ASN A 91 -11.13 2.40 -6.48
C ASN A 91 -11.81 1.34 -7.39
N GLY A 92 -11.09 0.26 -7.71
CA GLY A 92 -11.58 -0.83 -8.55
C GLY A 92 -12.44 -1.84 -7.79
N ASP A 93 -13.19 -2.64 -8.55
CA ASP A 93 -13.94 -3.79 -8.03
C ASP A 93 -13.20 -5.08 -8.42
N VAL A 94 -13.12 -6.05 -7.51
CA VAL A 94 -12.44 -7.33 -7.73
C VAL A 94 -13.29 -8.49 -7.22
N ILE A 95 -13.31 -9.58 -7.97
CA ILE A 95 -13.86 -10.85 -7.48
C ILE A 95 -12.70 -11.67 -6.95
N ALA A 96 -12.72 -12.01 -5.66
CA ALA A 96 -11.71 -12.84 -5.02
C ALA A 96 -12.24 -14.26 -4.81
N VAL A 97 -11.42 -15.27 -5.07
CA VAL A 97 -11.70 -16.68 -4.77
C VAL A 97 -10.57 -17.29 -3.96
N TYR A 98 -10.92 -18.13 -3.00
CA TYR A 98 -9.98 -18.67 -2.02
C TYR A 98 -10.56 -19.88 -1.29
N SER A 99 -9.71 -20.55 -0.53
CA SER A 99 -10.05 -21.63 0.41
C SER A 99 -10.49 -21.04 1.76
N GLY A 100 -11.79 -20.96 2.01
CA GLY A 100 -12.36 -20.40 3.23
C GLY A 100 -12.51 -21.41 4.37
N PHE A 101 -12.83 -22.67 4.03
CA PHE A 101 -13.10 -23.72 5.02
C PHE A 101 -12.26 -24.97 4.79
N GLU A 102 -12.05 -25.39 3.54
CA GLU A 102 -11.25 -26.56 3.18
C GLU A 102 -9.92 -26.14 2.54
N TYR A 103 -8.79 -26.55 3.13
CA TYR A 103 -7.45 -26.28 2.59
C TYR A 103 -7.28 -26.80 1.15
N GLN A 104 -6.65 -26.01 0.27
CA GLN A 104 -6.43 -26.32 -1.15
C GLN A 104 -7.70 -26.55 -1.98
N LYS A 105 -8.87 -26.17 -1.47
CA LYS A 105 -10.13 -26.27 -2.19
C LYS A 105 -10.81 -24.92 -2.20
N ILE A 106 -10.86 -24.31 -3.38
CA ILE A 106 -11.59 -23.07 -3.60
C ILE A 106 -13.08 -23.32 -3.36
N ASP A 107 -13.57 -22.84 -2.23
CA ASP A 107 -14.94 -23.00 -1.76
C ASP A 107 -15.65 -21.64 -1.53
N SER A 108 -14.92 -20.53 -1.62
CA SER A 108 -15.38 -19.20 -1.25
C SER A 108 -15.16 -18.20 -2.39
N ILE A 109 -16.14 -17.31 -2.59
CA ILE A 109 -16.10 -16.20 -3.54
C ILE A 109 -16.52 -14.93 -2.81
N SER A 110 -15.75 -13.84 -2.95
CA SER A 110 -16.09 -12.52 -2.42
C SER A 110 -16.04 -11.47 -3.53
N HIS A 111 -17.06 -10.62 -3.61
CA HIS A 111 -17.02 -9.41 -4.43
C HIS A 111 -16.57 -8.25 -3.54
N ILE A 112 -15.40 -7.69 -3.83
CA ILE A 112 -14.75 -6.68 -3.00
C ILE A 112 -14.67 -5.39 -3.80
N ARG A 113 -15.27 -4.32 -3.27
CA ARG A 113 -15.10 -2.97 -3.79
C ARG A 113 -13.97 -2.29 -3.05
N LEU A 114 -12.93 -1.90 -3.77
CA LEU A 114 -11.82 -1.15 -3.20
C LEU A 114 -12.27 0.32 -3.05
N ASP A 115 -12.02 0.88 -1.87
CA ASP A 115 -12.24 2.30 -1.61
C ASP A 115 -10.89 3.03 -1.51
N ASP A 116 -10.94 4.36 -1.57
CA ASP A 116 -9.73 5.19 -1.45
C ASP A 116 -8.99 4.99 -0.11
N ARG A 117 -9.52 4.24 0.87
CA ARG A 117 -8.79 3.93 2.11
C ARG A 117 -7.65 2.95 1.87
N LEU A 118 -7.67 2.19 0.77
CA LEU A 118 -6.54 1.38 0.31
C LEU A 118 -5.39 2.23 -0.27
N ARG A 119 -5.62 3.51 -0.62
CA ARG A 119 -4.55 4.47 -0.94
C ARG A 119 -3.71 4.89 0.27
N ARG A 120 -3.99 4.38 1.47
CA ARG A 120 -3.10 4.59 2.62
C ARG A 120 -1.73 4.03 2.23
N LEU A 121 -0.74 4.93 2.14
CA LEU A 121 0.65 4.66 1.75
C LEU A 121 1.06 3.24 2.17
N THR A 122 1.12 2.34 1.20
CA THR A 122 1.48 0.95 1.48
C THR A 122 2.94 0.89 1.89
N THR A 123 3.35 -0.14 2.62
CA THR A 123 4.76 -0.34 2.98
C THR A 123 5.65 -0.37 1.73
N ARG A 124 5.12 -0.82 0.59
CA ARG A 124 5.82 -0.87 -0.69
C ARG A 124 5.89 0.48 -1.40
N ASP A 125 4.87 1.35 -1.26
CA ASP A 125 4.97 2.76 -1.68
C ASP A 125 6.09 3.49 -0.93
N LEU A 126 6.21 3.21 0.37
CA LEU A 126 7.33 3.71 1.18
C LEU A 126 8.68 3.11 0.74
N GLN A 127 8.72 1.82 0.39
CA GLN A 127 9.94 1.17 -0.11
C GLN A 127 10.35 1.66 -1.51
N ARG A 128 9.43 2.00 -2.41
CA ARG A 128 9.77 2.62 -3.71
C ARG A 128 10.37 4.03 -3.51
N LEU A 129 9.91 4.77 -2.50
CA LEU A 129 10.50 6.05 -2.06
C LEU A 129 11.89 5.88 -1.40
N GLU A 130 12.23 4.68 -0.91
CA GLU A 130 13.52 4.38 -0.27
C GLU A 130 14.73 4.67 -1.18
N SER A 131 14.52 4.63 -2.50
CA SER A 131 15.53 4.98 -3.50
C SER A 131 16.14 6.38 -3.34
N SER A 132 15.52 7.28 -2.56
CA SER A 132 16.02 8.63 -2.30
C SER A 132 15.99 9.08 -0.84
N VAL A 133 15.19 8.45 0.03
CA VAL A 133 15.05 8.83 1.45
C VAL A 133 14.98 7.57 2.34
N PRO A 134 15.74 7.48 3.45
CA PRO A 134 15.63 6.35 4.37
C PRO A 134 14.22 6.14 4.93
N LEU A 135 13.73 4.89 4.89
CA LEU A 135 12.38 4.51 5.37
C LEU A 135 12.06 4.98 6.79
N LYS A 136 13.02 4.88 7.70
CA LYS A 136 12.85 5.32 9.09
C LYS A 136 12.53 6.81 9.18
N SER A 137 13.21 7.64 8.39
CA SER A 137 12.98 9.08 8.34
C SER A 137 11.61 9.40 7.74
N LEU A 138 11.26 8.73 6.65
CA LEU A 138 9.96 8.92 5.98
C LEU A 138 8.79 8.56 6.91
N LYS A 139 8.88 7.41 7.58
CA LYS A 139 7.89 6.98 8.58
C LYS A 139 7.76 8.00 9.71
N THR A 140 8.88 8.46 10.28
CA THR A 140 8.85 9.46 11.36
C THR A 140 8.16 10.76 10.93
N VAL A 141 8.37 11.22 9.70
CA VAL A 141 7.70 12.42 9.17
C VAL A 141 6.19 12.19 8.97
N ILE A 142 5.79 11.05 8.41
CA ILE A 142 4.37 10.72 8.19
C ILE A 142 3.63 10.59 9.52
N ASP A 143 4.24 9.93 10.51
CA ASP A 143 3.67 9.79 11.85
C ASP A 143 3.48 11.17 12.50
N LEU A 144 4.48 12.07 12.38
CA LEU A 144 4.39 13.43 12.89
C LEU A 144 3.31 14.26 12.17
N ALA A 145 3.26 14.20 10.83
CA ALA A 145 2.24 14.89 10.05
C ALA A 145 0.82 14.42 10.43
N SER A 146 0.64 13.11 10.62
CA SER A 146 -0.64 12.53 11.06
C SER A 146 -1.01 12.97 12.47
N GLN A 147 -0.04 13.07 13.39
CA GLN A 147 -0.26 13.61 14.73
C GLN A 147 -0.69 15.07 14.66
N ILE A 148 0.02 15.92 13.91
CA ILE A 148 -0.34 17.34 13.75
C ILE A 148 -1.75 17.48 13.18
N GLY A 149 -2.08 16.75 12.11
CA GLY A 149 -3.41 16.83 11.50
C GLY A 149 -4.55 16.32 12.39
N ARG A 150 -4.29 15.33 13.25
CA ARG A 150 -5.31 14.73 14.13
C ARG A 150 -5.47 15.48 15.45
N GLU A 151 -4.36 15.77 16.12
CA GLU A 151 -4.34 16.38 17.45
C GLU A 151 -4.45 17.90 17.35
N GLY A 152 -4.00 18.47 16.23
CA GLY A 152 -3.78 19.90 16.13
C GLY A 152 -2.80 20.37 17.20
N ARG A 153 -2.98 21.61 17.65
CA ARG A 153 -2.26 22.13 18.82
C ARG A 153 -3.23 22.93 19.67
N GLU A 154 -3.24 22.66 20.97
CA GLU A 154 -4.11 23.33 21.95
C GLU A 154 -5.60 23.31 21.55
N GLY A 155 -6.03 22.21 20.91
CA GLY A 155 -7.41 22.01 20.44
C GLY A 155 -7.76 22.73 19.13
N LYS A 156 -6.82 23.44 18.49
CA LYS A 156 -7.01 24.06 17.18
C LYS A 156 -6.44 23.16 16.09
N LYS A 157 -7.17 23.06 14.96
CA LYS A 157 -6.65 22.38 13.76
C LYS A 157 -5.43 23.15 13.24
N VAL A 158 -4.34 22.43 13.07
CA VAL A 158 -3.07 22.93 12.53
C VAL A 158 -2.64 21.95 11.45
N GLY A 159 -2.06 22.48 10.39
CA GLY A 159 -1.48 21.75 9.27
C GLY A 159 -0.06 22.27 9.02
N THR A 160 0.75 21.50 8.31
CA THR A 160 2.12 21.90 7.97
C THR A 160 2.54 21.14 6.72
N ILE A 161 3.48 21.72 5.96
CA ILE A 161 4.07 21.06 4.81
C ILE A 161 5.44 20.52 5.20
N PHE A 162 5.62 19.21 5.06
CA PHE A 162 6.94 18.59 5.14
C PHE A 162 7.52 18.37 3.74
N VAL A 163 8.76 18.80 3.55
CA VAL A 163 9.56 18.48 2.37
C VAL A 163 10.66 17.51 2.78
N VAL A 164 10.66 16.31 2.20
CA VAL A 164 11.60 15.23 2.52
C VAL A 164 12.39 14.86 1.27
N GLY A 165 13.72 14.92 1.35
CA GLY A 165 14.60 14.68 0.20
C GLY A 165 15.96 15.35 0.38
N ASP A 166 16.59 15.76 -0.73
CA ASP A 166 17.84 16.53 -0.69
C ASP A 166 17.60 17.97 -0.23
N THR A 167 17.63 18.18 1.08
CA THR A 167 17.44 19.49 1.70
C THR A 167 18.44 20.52 1.18
N ARG A 168 19.68 20.14 0.82
CA ARG A 168 20.67 21.13 0.36
C ARG A 168 20.28 21.71 -1.00
N ARG A 169 19.79 20.85 -1.90
CA ARG A 169 19.29 21.30 -3.21
C ARG A 169 18.02 22.13 -3.07
N VAL A 170 17.08 21.71 -2.22
CA VAL A 170 15.85 22.46 -1.96
C VAL A 170 16.15 23.87 -1.43
N MET A 171 17.04 23.98 -0.43
CA MET A 171 17.40 25.27 0.16
C MET A 171 18.02 26.27 -0.82
N GLN A 172 18.59 25.82 -1.94
CA GLN A 172 19.09 26.72 -3.01
C GLN A 172 17.96 27.45 -3.75
N HIS A 173 16.75 26.90 -3.72
CA HIS A 173 15.57 27.45 -4.38
C HIS A 173 14.59 28.11 -3.38
N CYS A 174 14.90 28.05 -2.08
CA CYS A 174 14.08 28.65 -1.03
C CYS A 174 14.66 29.98 -0.55
N LYS A 175 13.79 30.86 -0.07
CA LYS A 175 14.16 32.07 0.67
C LYS A 175 13.36 32.12 1.95
N ASP A 176 14.02 32.45 3.05
CA ASP A 176 13.39 32.58 4.35
C ASP A 176 12.36 33.74 4.30
N SER A 177 11.11 33.48 4.69
CA SER A 177 10.09 34.51 4.83
C SER A 177 10.25 35.32 6.12
N GLY A 178 10.96 34.77 7.11
CA GLY A 178 11.18 35.33 8.44
C GLY A 178 12.38 34.68 9.15
N PHE A 179 12.40 34.73 10.48
CA PHE A 179 13.48 34.12 11.26
C PHE A 179 13.37 32.59 11.28
N ASP A 180 14.46 31.90 10.92
CA ASP A 180 14.56 30.44 11.04
C ASP A 180 14.78 30.04 12.52
N PRO A 181 13.80 29.39 13.18
CA PRO A 181 13.89 29.01 14.59
C PRO A 181 14.91 27.90 14.85
N LEU A 182 15.35 27.19 13.81
CA LEU A 182 16.30 26.09 13.88
C LEU A 182 17.73 26.52 13.50
N ARG A 183 17.94 27.80 13.14
CA ARG A 183 19.25 28.32 12.76
C ARG A 183 20.23 28.30 13.94
N GLY A 184 21.44 27.80 13.69
CA GLY A 184 22.52 27.75 14.69
C GLY A 184 22.54 26.48 15.56
N TYR A 185 21.48 25.68 15.59
CA TYR A 185 21.48 24.39 16.29
C TYR A 185 22.29 23.33 15.53
N LYS A 186 22.95 22.43 16.25
CA LYS A 186 23.61 21.25 15.66
C LYS A 186 22.57 20.31 15.03
N ARG A 187 23.02 19.42 14.13
CA ARG A 187 22.13 18.45 13.46
C ARG A 187 21.49 17.47 14.45
N GLU A 188 22.24 17.00 15.44
CA GLU A 188 21.70 16.07 16.44
C GLU A 188 20.51 16.70 17.21
N MET A 189 20.59 17.99 17.51
CA MET A 189 19.56 18.75 18.23
C MET A 189 18.32 19.09 17.39
N ARG A 190 18.33 18.73 16.10
CA ARG A 190 17.22 18.96 15.15
C ARG A 190 16.71 17.65 14.55
N SER A 191 17.02 16.53 15.19
CA SER A 191 16.64 15.21 14.74
C SER A 191 15.19 14.88 15.08
N LEU A 192 14.37 14.58 14.08
CA LEU A 192 12.98 14.15 14.29
C LEU A 192 12.84 12.81 15.01
N PHE A 193 13.93 12.05 15.21
CA PHE A 193 13.90 10.84 16.04
C PHE A 193 13.75 11.16 17.53
N ASP A 194 14.13 12.36 17.95
CA ASP A 194 13.88 12.86 19.31
C ASP A 194 12.41 13.31 19.43
N ALA A 195 11.71 12.81 20.45
CA ALA A 195 10.33 13.17 20.73
C ALA A 195 10.17 14.65 21.07
N LYS A 196 11.14 15.23 21.79
CA LYS A 196 11.09 16.65 22.17
C LYS A 196 11.16 17.55 20.94
N VAL A 197 12.03 17.22 19.99
CA VAL A 197 12.13 17.95 18.72
C VAL A 197 10.82 17.85 17.93
N ARG A 198 10.15 16.69 17.95
CA ARG A 198 8.84 16.55 17.29
C ARG A 198 7.78 17.46 17.93
N ASP A 199 7.77 17.59 19.24
CA ASP A 199 6.86 18.50 19.94
C ASP A 199 7.18 19.98 19.61
N ASP A 200 8.46 20.35 19.59
CA ASP A 200 8.90 21.70 19.17
C ASP A 200 8.49 21.99 17.71
N VAL A 201 8.52 21.01 16.82
CA VAL A 201 8.04 21.14 15.44
C VAL A 201 6.52 21.39 15.38
N LYS A 202 5.73 20.84 16.32
CA LYS A 202 4.29 21.17 16.41
C LYS A 202 4.06 22.64 16.76
N GLU A 203 4.96 23.27 17.53
CA GLU A 203 4.92 24.71 17.77
C GLU A 203 5.16 25.50 16.48
N ILE A 204 6.19 25.11 15.71
CA ILE A 204 6.55 25.77 14.45
C ILE A 204 5.44 25.58 13.40
N ALA A 205 4.77 24.42 13.36
CA ALA A 205 3.67 24.14 12.44
C ALA A 205 2.54 25.17 12.51
N GLN A 206 2.30 25.78 13.68
CA GLN A 206 1.31 26.87 13.83
C GLN A 206 1.68 28.12 13.03
N MET A 207 2.97 28.33 12.75
CA MET A 207 3.49 29.49 12.02
C MET A 207 3.57 29.25 10.50
N ASP A 208 3.53 27.99 10.06
CA ASP A 208 3.77 27.58 8.67
C ASP A 208 2.65 28.01 7.70
N GLY A 209 1.42 28.23 8.21
CA GLY A 209 0.31 28.75 7.41
C GLY A 209 -0.31 27.75 6.42
N ALA A 210 0.18 26.51 6.40
CA ALA A 210 -0.30 25.46 5.51
C ALA A 210 -1.52 24.74 6.10
N PHE A 211 -2.69 25.38 6.02
CA PHE A 211 -3.97 24.87 6.53
C PHE A 211 -5.11 25.06 5.52
#